data_AF-S0J5L2-F1
#
_entry.id   AF-S0J5L2-F1
#
_cell.length_a   1.000
_cell.length_b   1.000
_cell.length_c   1.000
_cell.angle_alpha   90.00
_cell.angle_beta   90.00
_cell.angle_gamma   90.00
#
_symmetry.space_group_name_H-M   'P 1'
#
loop_
_entity.id
_entity.type
_entity.pdbx_description
1 polymer ?
#
loop_
_entity_poly.entity_id
_entity_poly.type
_entity_poly.pdbx_seq_one_letter_code
_entity_poly.pdbx_strand_id
1 'polypeptide(L)'
;MKKIFSIGLVCLALAGLLTGCGKSLEADRDTVYVQKKGTVVSAAIADFDKDYYDEEELKKYIDERVEDYQGEHGKKSVSVEEFSVEEGVAKLLIKYAGCEDYEDFNGVTLFSGTIPQALAEGYGFDGEFTEIEDGKAAGTADSKTVTDLDAKVIILSEKVDVKVDGTIQYVSSEYTTMKEKDTVSVQLPEEVEDGEESSLVYVIYQ
;
A
#
# COMPACT_ATOMS: atom_id res chain seq x y z
N MET A 1 -15.00 24.14 48.20
CA MET A 1 -14.52 25.34 47.47
C MET A 1 -13.01 25.42 47.60
N LYS A 2 -12.32 25.60 46.46
CA LYS A 2 -10.88 25.92 46.25
C LYS A 2 -9.88 24.79 46.54
N LYS A 3 -8.84 24.50 45.74
CA LYS A 3 -8.50 24.55 44.30
C LYS A 3 -7.00 24.15 44.22
N ILE A 4 -6.64 23.22 43.30
CA ILE A 4 -5.34 22.99 42.59
C ILE A 4 -4.07 22.72 43.44
N PHE A 5 -3.16 21.78 43.09
CA PHE A 5 -2.32 21.74 41.89
C PHE A 5 -1.86 20.32 41.49
N SER A 6 -1.78 20.11 40.18
CA SER A 6 -1.18 18.96 39.48
C SER A 6 0.29 18.70 39.86
N ILE A 7 0.66 17.42 39.94
CA ILE A 7 2.05 16.97 39.79
C ILE A 7 2.07 16.08 38.55
N GLY A 8 2.65 16.64 37.48
CA GLY A 8 2.81 15.97 36.20
C GLY A 8 3.73 14.77 36.33
N LEU A 9 3.27 13.64 35.81
CA LEU A 9 4.12 12.49 35.54
C LEU A 9 5.09 12.92 34.43
N VAL A 10 6.34 13.09 34.82
CA VAL A 10 7.45 13.41 33.93
C VAL A 10 7.54 12.29 32.90
N CYS A 11 7.15 12.60 31.67
CA CYS A 11 7.53 11.84 30.49
C CYS A 11 9.05 11.82 30.44
N LEU A 12 9.66 10.71 30.87
CA LEU A 12 11.05 10.43 30.54
C LEU A 12 11.09 10.26 29.02
N ALA A 13 11.52 11.33 28.35
CA ALA A 13 12.06 11.27 27.01
C ALA A 13 13.24 10.30 27.02
N LEU A 14 12.95 9.03 26.75
CA LEU A 14 13.95 8.13 26.19
C LEU A 14 14.31 8.74 24.84
N ALA A 15 15.47 9.38 24.81
CA ALA A 15 16.15 9.74 23.58
C ALA A 15 16.25 8.47 22.74
N GLY A 16 15.32 8.32 21.81
CA GLY A 16 15.30 7.25 20.83
C GLY A 16 16.62 7.32 20.09
N LEU A 17 17.45 6.32 20.35
CA LEU A 17 18.55 5.97 19.47
C LEU A 17 17.93 5.81 18.09
N LEU A 18 18.30 6.72 17.18
CA LEU A 18 17.99 6.64 15.76
C LEU A 18 18.75 5.45 15.18
N THR A 19 18.27 4.24 15.43
CA THR A 19 18.58 3.08 14.60
C THR A 19 17.63 3.14 13.42
N GLY A 20 18.11 3.69 12.31
CA GLY A 20 17.46 3.55 11.01
C GLY A 20 17.44 2.09 10.57
N CYS A 21 16.40 1.37 10.97
CA CYS A 21 15.77 0.27 10.26
C CYS A 21 14.30 0.66 10.16
N GLY A 22 13.72 0.51 8.96
CA GLY A 22 12.49 1.18 8.53
C GLY A 22 11.34 1.10 9.53
N LYS A 23 10.54 2.17 9.60
CA LYS A 23 9.23 2.10 10.24
C LYS A 23 8.49 0.90 9.64
N SER A 24 8.06 -0.02 10.48
CA SER A 24 7.10 -1.05 10.10
C SER A 24 5.86 -0.36 9.51
N LEU A 25 5.28 -0.95 8.48
CA LEU A 25 4.02 -0.46 7.92
C LEU A 25 2.93 -0.67 8.97
N GLU A 26 2.38 0.43 9.49
CA GLU A 26 1.17 0.42 10.31
C GLU A 26 -0.03 0.50 9.37
N ALA A 27 -0.90 -0.50 9.43
CA ALA A 27 -2.07 -0.64 8.59
C ALA A 27 -3.19 -1.33 9.38
N ASP A 28 -4.43 -0.96 9.09
CA ASP A 28 -5.68 -1.51 9.65
C ASP A 28 -6.60 -2.11 8.56
N ARG A 29 -6.15 -2.05 7.30
CA ARG A 29 -6.72 -2.67 6.10
C ARG A 29 -5.57 -3.15 5.22
N ASP A 30 -5.83 -4.08 4.31
CA ASP A 30 -4.92 -4.41 3.21
C ASP A 30 -4.31 -3.14 2.62
N THR A 31 -2.98 -3.08 2.61
CA THR A 31 -2.23 -1.89 2.21
C THR A 31 -1.00 -2.28 1.41
N VAL A 32 -0.80 -1.66 0.25
CA VAL A 32 0.44 -1.70 -0.52
C VAL A 32 1.19 -0.39 -0.31
N TYR A 33 2.45 -0.50 0.10
CA TYR A 33 3.35 0.62 0.28
C TYR A 33 4.53 0.50 -0.69
N VAL A 34 4.54 1.38 -1.69
CA VAL A 34 5.66 1.52 -2.62
C VAL A 34 6.66 2.54 -2.06
N GLN A 35 7.82 2.04 -1.65
CA GLN A 35 8.87 2.85 -1.05
C GLN A 35 9.69 3.59 -2.12
N LYS A 36 10.38 4.67 -1.73
CA LYS A 36 11.19 5.50 -2.64
C LYS A 36 12.22 4.74 -3.49
N LYS A 37 12.68 3.56 -3.05
CA LYS A 37 13.66 2.72 -3.76
C LYS A 37 13.04 1.67 -4.68
N GLY A 38 11.72 1.64 -4.83
CA GLY A 38 10.99 0.66 -5.64
C GLY A 38 10.65 -0.64 -4.90
N THR A 39 11.20 -0.85 -3.69
CA THR A 39 10.79 -1.92 -2.79
C THR A 39 9.32 -1.76 -2.41
N VAL A 40 8.58 -2.86 -2.42
CA VAL A 40 7.17 -2.90 -2.02
C VAL A 40 7.06 -3.58 -0.67
N VAL A 41 6.26 -3.02 0.23
CA VAL A 41 5.83 -3.68 1.47
C VAL A 41 4.32 -3.73 1.46
N SER A 42 3.73 -4.90 1.68
CA SER A 42 2.30 -5.04 1.85
C SER A 42 1.94 -5.42 3.28
N ALA A 43 0.73 -5.03 3.68
CA ALA A 43 0.02 -5.59 4.79
C ALA A 43 -1.21 -6.31 4.25
N ALA A 44 -1.40 -7.57 4.62
CA ALA A 44 -2.66 -8.29 4.46
C ALA A 44 -3.30 -8.49 5.85
N ILE A 45 -4.55 -8.07 6.00
CA ILE A 45 -5.28 -8.00 7.26
C ILE A 45 -6.65 -8.64 7.05
N ALA A 46 -6.89 -9.75 7.74
CA ALA A 46 -8.12 -10.52 7.57
C ALA A 46 -8.67 -11.00 8.91
N ASP A 47 -9.99 -11.11 9.00
CA ASP A 47 -10.66 -11.77 10.11
C ASP A 47 -10.19 -13.22 10.19
N PHE A 48 -9.76 -13.62 11.39
CA PHE A 48 -9.26 -14.93 11.75
C PHE A 48 -9.96 -15.42 13.04
N ASP A 49 -11.29 -15.30 13.05
CA ASP A 49 -12.15 -15.48 14.22
C ASP A 49 -12.91 -16.82 14.22
N LYS A 50 -12.73 -17.66 13.19
CA LYS A 50 -13.45 -18.92 13.06
C LYS A 50 -12.72 -20.04 13.77
N ASP A 51 -13.45 -20.81 14.57
CA ASP A 51 -12.91 -21.92 15.40
C ASP A 51 -12.14 -23.01 14.61
N TYR A 52 -12.36 -23.09 13.29
CA TYR A 52 -11.68 -24.05 12.42
C TYR A 52 -10.43 -23.49 11.74
N TYR A 53 -10.10 -22.21 11.97
CA TYR A 53 -8.85 -21.64 11.50
C TYR A 53 -7.69 -22.04 12.42
N ASP A 54 -6.56 -22.38 11.82
CA ASP A 54 -5.35 -22.81 12.52
C ASP A 54 -4.18 -21.91 12.12
N GLU A 55 -3.62 -21.21 13.11
CA GLU A 55 -2.53 -20.25 12.92
C GLU A 55 -1.25 -20.93 12.44
N GLU A 56 -0.94 -22.14 12.92
CA GLU A 56 0.25 -22.89 12.52
C GLU A 56 0.13 -23.38 11.07
N GLU A 57 -1.06 -23.84 10.67
CA GLU A 57 -1.32 -24.22 9.27
C GLU A 57 -1.23 -23.02 8.33
N LEU A 58 -1.81 -21.87 8.70
CA LEU A 58 -1.71 -20.64 7.91
C LEU A 58 -0.25 -20.18 7.81
N LYS A 59 0.49 -20.16 8.93
CA LYS A 59 1.91 -19.80 8.93
C LYS A 59 2.73 -20.72 8.03
N LYS A 60 2.50 -22.02 8.12
CA LYS A 60 3.18 -23.01 7.28
C LYS A 60 2.88 -22.78 5.81
N TYR A 61 1.63 -22.52 5.46
CA TYR A 61 1.23 -22.20 4.09
C TYR A 61 1.96 -20.95 3.56
N ILE A 62 2.02 -19.88 4.36
CA ILE A 62 2.75 -18.66 4.01
C ILE A 62 4.24 -18.95 3.77
N ASP A 63 4.87 -19.67 4.69
CA ASP A 63 6.30 -20.01 4.61
C ASP A 63 6.59 -20.87 3.35
N GLU A 64 5.78 -21.90 3.07
CA GLU A 64 5.90 -22.75 1.87
C GLU A 64 5.74 -21.93 0.59
N ARG A 65 4.73 -21.05 0.51
CA ARG A 65 4.49 -20.20 -0.67
C ARG A 65 5.65 -19.23 -0.94
N VAL A 66 6.25 -18.68 0.11
CA VAL A 66 7.43 -17.80 0.04
C VAL A 66 8.67 -18.58 -0.39
N GLU A 67 8.91 -19.77 0.19
CA GLU A 67 10.05 -20.61 -0.19
C GLU A 67 9.97 -21.06 -1.65
N ASP A 68 8.79 -21.47 -2.12
CA ASP A 68 8.56 -21.87 -3.52
C ASP A 68 8.88 -20.71 -4.47
N TYR A 69 8.34 -19.52 -4.21
CA TYR A 69 8.59 -18.33 -5.03
C TYR A 69 10.08 -17.92 -5.02
N GLN A 70 10.73 -17.96 -3.86
CA GLN A 70 12.18 -17.70 -3.77
C GLN A 70 13.01 -18.76 -4.51
N GLY A 71 12.51 -19.99 -4.65
CA GLY A 71 13.16 -21.05 -5.42
C GLY A 71 13.31 -20.69 -6.91
N GLU A 72 12.32 -20.00 -7.46
CA GLU A 72 12.27 -19.60 -8.87
C GLU A 72 12.85 -18.20 -9.12
N HIS A 73 12.61 -17.25 -8.20
CA HIS A 73 12.95 -15.82 -8.37
C HIS A 73 14.14 -15.35 -7.51
N GLY A 74 14.65 -16.21 -6.63
CA GLY A 74 15.81 -15.96 -5.77
C GLY A 74 15.47 -15.49 -4.36
N LYS A 75 16.34 -15.78 -3.39
CA LYS A 75 16.11 -15.58 -1.94
C LYS A 75 15.81 -14.14 -1.46
N LYS A 76 15.89 -13.15 -2.33
CA LYS A 76 15.66 -11.74 -1.99
C LYS A 76 14.41 -11.17 -2.67
N SER A 77 13.69 -11.97 -3.46
CA SER A 77 12.50 -11.55 -4.20
C SER A 77 11.34 -11.21 -3.27
N VAL A 78 11.09 -12.04 -2.26
CA VAL A 78 10.01 -11.88 -1.28
C VAL A 78 10.47 -12.32 0.12
N SER A 79 10.02 -11.63 1.18
CA SER A 79 10.27 -12.02 2.58
C SER A 79 9.11 -11.67 3.49
N VAL A 80 8.75 -12.57 4.41
CA VAL A 80 7.83 -12.26 5.52
C VAL A 80 8.58 -11.41 6.54
N GLU A 81 8.06 -10.21 6.82
CA GLU A 81 8.60 -9.33 7.86
C GLU A 81 7.86 -9.56 9.19
N GLU A 82 6.56 -9.84 9.15
CA GLU A 82 5.73 -10.08 10.32
C GLU A 82 4.56 -11.01 9.97
N PHE A 83 4.23 -11.93 10.87
CA PHE A 83 2.97 -12.65 10.87
C PHE A 83 2.48 -12.75 12.31
N SER A 84 1.23 -12.36 12.55
CA SER A 84 0.62 -12.41 13.87
C SER A 84 -0.88 -12.67 13.75
N VAL A 85 -1.44 -13.32 14.77
CA VAL A 85 -2.89 -13.42 14.98
C VAL A 85 -3.19 -12.84 16.35
N GLU A 86 -3.87 -11.70 16.36
CA GLU A 86 -4.23 -10.99 17.59
C GLU A 86 -5.71 -10.66 17.57
N GLU A 87 -6.41 -10.91 18.69
CA GLU A 87 -7.84 -10.60 18.85
C GLU A 87 -8.76 -11.13 17.73
N GLY A 88 -8.40 -12.26 17.11
CA GLY A 88 -9.17 -12.86 16.02
C GLY A 88 -8.93 -12.18 14.67
N VAL A 89 -7.83 -11.45 14.50
CA VAL A 89 -7.40 -10.84 13.24
C VAL A 89 -6.00 -11.34 12.90
N ALA A 90 -5.84 -11.87 11.70
CA ALA A 90 -4.53 -12.21 11.15
C ALA A 90 -3.94 -10.99 10.45
N LYS A 91 -2.67 -10.70 10.74
CA LYS A 91 -1.87 -9.68 10.08
C LYS A 91 -0.61 -10.29 9.50
N LEU A 92 -0.38 -10.02 8.22
CA LEU A 92 0.80 -10.47 7.49
C LEU A 92 1.47 -9.26 6.83
N LEU A 93 2.72 -8.98 7.20
CA LEU A 93 3.57 -8.02 6.51
C LEU A 93 4.56 -8.76 5.61
N ILE A 94 4.50 -8.48 4.31
CA ILE A 94 5.40 -9.06 3.31
C ILE A 94 6.17 -7.94 2.63
N LYS A 95 7.45 -8.19 2.37
CA LYS A 95 8.31 -7.32 1.59
C LYS A 95 8.69 -7.99 0.28
N TYR A 96 8.63 -7.23 -0.80
CA TYR A 96 8.98 -7.64 -2.15
C TYR A 96 10.13 -6.78 -2.66
N ALA A 97 11.00 -7.34 -3.50
CA ALA A 97 12.17 -6.61 -4.00
C ALA A 97 11.74 -5.46 -4.92
N GLY A 98 10.71 -5.67 -5.73
CA GLY A 98 10.08 -4.66 -6.58
C GLY A 98 8.61 -4.94 -6.88
N CYS A 99 8.04 -4.17 -7.81
CA CYS A 99 6.65 -4.35 -8.24
C CYS A 99 6.46 -5.65 -9.02
N GLU A 100 7.40 -6.05 -9.88
CA GLU A 100 7.35 -7.32 -10.61
C GLU A 100 7.19 -8.52 -9.64
N ASP A 101 7.95 -8.54 -8.53
CA ASP A 101 7.82 -9.61 -7.54
C ASP A 101 6.45 -9.59 -6.82
N TYR A 102 5.87 -8.40 -6.64
CA TYR A 102 4.53 -8.25 -6.05
C TYR A 102 3.45 -8.75 -7.00
N GLU A 103 3.52 -8.35 -8.28
CA GLU A 103 2.58 -8.76 -9.33
C GLU A 103 2.60 -10.27 -9.51
N ASP A 104 3.77 -10.86 -9.70
CA ASP A 104 3.93 -12.30 -9.91
C ASP A 104 3.51 -13.11 -8.68
N PHE A 105 3.85 -12.65 -7.47
CA PHE A 105 3.53 -13.39 -6.25
C PHE A 105 2.02 -13.38 -5.96
N ASN A 106 1.36 -12.24 -6.14
CA ASN A 106 -0.05 -12.07 -5.78
C ASN A 106 -1.02 -12.29 -6.96
N GLY A 107 -0.52 -12.30 -8.20
CA GLY A 107 -1.35 -12.44 -9.40
C GLY A 107 -2.19 -11.19 -9.71
N VAL A 108 -1.64 -10.00 -9.45
CA VAL A 108 -2.33 -8.71 -9.61
C VAL A 108 -1.49 -7.75 -10.47
N THR A 109 -2.07 -6.60 -10.84
CA THR A 109 -1.35 -5.53 -11.53
C THR A 109 -0.86 -4.48 -10.54
N LEU A 110 0.43 -4.15 -10.62
CA LEU A 110 1.07 -3.07 -9.87
C LEU A 110 2.25 -2.49 -10.67
N PHE A 111 2.07 -1.31 -11.22
CA PHE A 111 3.14 -0.52 -11.80
C PHE A 111 3.54 0.63 -10.87
N SER A 112 4.84 0.92 -10.78
CA SER A 112 5.35 2.16 -10.18
C SER A 112 6.46 2.74 -11.04
N GLY A 113 6.29 3.98 -11.48
CA GLY A 113 7.28 4.68 -12.31
C GLY A 113 6.94 6.14 -12.49
N THR A 114 7.55 6.78 -13.49
CA THR A 114 7.13 8.10 -13.96
C THR A 114 5.99 7.98 -14.97
N ILE A 115 5.22 9.05 -15.16
CA ILE A 115 4.18 9.11 -16.19
C ILE A 115 4.71 8.75 -17.59
N PRO A 116 5.88 9.27 -18.05
CA PRO A 116 6.46 8.83 -19.32
C PRO A 116 6.80 7.34 -19.38
N GLN A 117 7.21 6.73 -18.26
CA GLN A 117 7.47 5.28 -18.21
C GLN A 117 6.15 4.50 -18.33
N ALA A 118 5.10 4.90 -17.61
CA ALA A 118 3.78 4.28 -17.72
C ALA A 118 3.25 4.32 -19.17
N LEU A 119 3.34 5.49 -19.82
CA LEU A 119 2.93 5.65 -21.22
C LEU A 119 3.76 4.76 -22.17
N ALA A 120 5.06 4.58 -21.90
CA ALA A 120 5.92 3.72 -22.71
C ALA A 120 5.60 2.23 -22.55
N GLU A 121 5.15 1.81 -21.36
CA GLU A 121 4.62 0.47 -21.08
C GLU A 121 3.20 0.25 -21.62
N GLY A 122 2.56 1.30 -22.16
CA GLY A 122 1.25 1.22 -22.81
C GLY A 122 0.05 1.53 -21.92
N TYR A 123 0.28 1.99 -20.68
CA TYR A 123 -0.81 2.44 -19.81
C TYR A 123 -1.42 3.74 -20.34
N GLY A 124 -2.72 3.68 -20.65
CA GLY A 124 -3.52 4.85 -21.03
C GLY A 124 -4.06 5.57 -19.80
N PHE A 125 -4.01 6.89 -19.79
CA PHE A 125 -4.58 7.71 -18.70
C PHE A 125 -6.05 8.06 -18.99
N ASP A 126 -6.80 7.15 -19.60
CA ASP A 126 -8.18 7.37 -20.01
C ASP A 126 -9.08 7.48 -18.77
N GLY A 127 -9.58 8.68 -18.48
CA GLY A 127 -10.42 8.90 -17.30
C GLY A 127 -10.37 10.33 -16.77
N GLU A 128 -11.17 10.59 -15.75
CA GLU A 128 -11.11 11.82 -14.97
C GLU A 128 -10.25 11.60 -13.72
N PHE A 129 -9.47 12.61 -13.35
CA PHE A 129 -8.64 12.61 -12.16
C PHE A 129 -9.13 13.65 -11.18
N THR A 130 -9.06 13.34 -9.89
CA THR A 130 -9.32 14.28 -8.80
C THR A 130 -8.00 14.91 -8.36
N GLU A 131 -7.92 16.24 -8.39
CA GLU A 131 -6.80 17.01 -7.85
C GLU A 131 -6.81 16.99 -6.33
N ILE A 132 -5.64 16.78 -5.73
CA ILE A 132 -5.43 16.67 -4.29
C ILE A 132 -4.52 17.81 -3.81
N GLU A 133 -5.03 18.65 -2.93
CA GLU A 133 -4.27 19.67 -2.21
C GLU A 133 -4.34 19.41 -0.70
N ASP A 134 -3.19 19.41 -0.02
CA ASP A 134 -3.08 19.16 1.43
C ASP A 134 -3.78 17.87 1.91
N GLY A 135 -3.85 16.85 1.04
CA GLY A 135 -4.49 15.55 1.30
C GLY A 135 -6.01 15.57 1.15
N LYS A 136 -6.58 16.55 0.43
CA LYS A 136 -8.03 16.68 0.18
C LYS A 136 -8.32 16.97 -1.28
N ALA A 137 -9.48 16.51 -1.75
CA ALA A 137 -9.98 16.85 -3.08
C ALA A 137 -10.14 18.36 -3.23
N ALA A 138 -9.56 18.92 -4.29
CA ALA A 138 -9.52 20.35 -4.60
C ALA A 138 -10.15 20.68 -5.96
N GLY A 139 -10.22 19.72 -6.88
CA GLY A 139 -10.72 19.92 -8.24
C GLY A 139 -10.72 18.63 -9.05
N THR A 140 -11.03 18.76 -10.33
CA THR A 140 -10.88 17.68 -11.30
C THR A 140 -9.95 18.09 -12.44
N ALA A 141 -9.27 17.12 -13.01
CA ALA A 141 -8.35 17.28 -14.12
C ALA A 141 -8.62 16.20 -15.18
N ASP A 142 -8.40 16.57 -16.44
CA ASP A 142 -8.44 15.63 -17.54
C ASP A 142 -7.11 14.87 -17.69
N SER A 143 -7.14 13.80 -18.48
CA SER A 143 -5.96 12.99 -18.80
C SER A 143 -4.78 13.83 -19.28
N LYS A 144 -5.04 14.84 -20.12
CA LYS A 144 -3.99 15.66 -20.72
C LYS A 144 -3.21 16.43 -19.64
N THR A 145 -3.95 17.06 -18.73
CA THR A 145 -3.38 17.81 -17.60
C THR A 145 -2.47 16.93 -16.76
N VAL A 146 -2.91 15.71 -16.46
CA VAL A 146 -2.11 14.72 -15.71
C VAL A 146 -0.89 14.25 -16.50
N THR A 147 -1.06 13.89 -17.78
CA THR A 147 0.04 13.32 -18.58
C THR A 147 1.16 14.30 -18.89
N ASP A 148 0.91 15.61 -18.80
CA ASP A 148 1.91 16.66 -18.98
C ASP A 148 2.76 16.90 -17.70
N LEU A 149 2.45 16.25 -16.57
CA LEU A 149 3.19 16.39 -15.31
C LEU A 149 4.51 15.61 -15.33
N ASP A 150 5.55 16.20 -14.74
CA ASP A 150 6.77 15.49 -14.35
C ASP A 150 6.56 14.88 -12.95
N ALA A 151 5.75 13.84 -12.88
CA ALA A 151 5.35 13.18 -11.63
C ALA A 151 5.53 11.66 -11.70
N LYS A 152 5.53 11.03 -10.53
CA LYS A 152 5.44 9.58 -10.39
C LYS A 152 3.99 9.14 -10.40
N VAL A 153 3.77 7.88 -10.76
CA VAL A 153 2.48 7.22 -10.78
C VAL A 153 2.60 5.80 -10.25
N ILE A 154 1.64 5.40 -9.42
CA ILE A 154 1.32 4.01 -9.17
C ILE A 154 0.05 3.68 -9.95
N ILE A 155 0.05 2.54 -10.63
CA ILE A 155 -1.10 2.01 -11.36
C ILE A 155 -1.36 0.61 -10.82
N LEU A 156 -2.61 0.33 -10.44
CA LEU A 156 -2.98 -0.96 -9.87
C LEU A 156 -4.45 -1.27 -10.13
N SER A 157 -4.83 -2.53 -9.99
CA SER A 157 -6.22 -2.98 -9.97
C SER A 157 -6.40 -3.92 -8.79
N GLU A 158 -6.55 -3.36 -7.59
CA GLU A 158 -6.68 -4.14 -6.35
C GLU A 158 -7.52 -3.38 -5.31
N LYS A 159 -8.34 -4.08 -4.54
CA LYS A 159 -9.17 -3.51 -3.45
C LYS A 159 -8.36 -3.19 -2.19
N VAL A 160 -7.37 -2.30 -2.32
CA VAL A 160 -6.33 -2.08 -1.31
C VAL A 160 -6.17 -0.60 -0.94
N ASP A 161 -5.52 -0.30 0.17
CA ASP A 161 -4.99 1.04 0.41
C ASP A 161 -3.58 1.17 -0.19
N VAL A 162 -3.28 2.31 -0.82
CA VAL A 162 -2.01 2.60 -1.48
C VAL A 162 -1.29 3.71 -0.73
N LYS A 163 -0.16 3.37 -0.12
CA LYS A 163 0.72 4.32 0.57
C LYS A 163 1.92 4.68 -0.31
N VAL A 164 2.33 5.94 -0.29
CA VAL A 164 3.49 6.43 -1.05
C VAL A 164 4.46 7.25 -0.21
N ASP A 165 5.75 7.18 -0.56
CA ASP A 165 6.78 8.12 -0.10
C ASP A 165 6.71 9.43 -0.91
N GLY A 166 5.69 10.26 -0.67
CA GLY A 166 5.53 11.50 -1.43
C GLY A 166 4.27 12.29 -1.12
N THR A 167 4.09 13.38 -1.86
CA THR A 167 2.85 14.19 -1.82
C THR A 167 1.95 13.78 -2.98
N ILE A 168 0.78 13.24 -2.67
CA ILE A 168 -0.25 12.89 -3.67
C ILE A 168 -0.79 14.17 -4.28
N GLN A 169 -0.78 14.24 -5.61
CA GLN A 169 -1.28 15.37 -6.39
C GLN A 169 -2.58 15.06 -7.11
N TYR A 170 -2.72 13.84 -7.62
CA TYR A 170 -3.92 13.41 -8.32
C TYR A 170 -4.19 11.93 -8.06
N VAL A 171 -5.47 11.57 -8.12
CA VAL A 171 -5.93 10.18 -8.08
C VAL A 171 -7.01 9.97 -9.13
N SER A 172 -7.22 8.75 -9.61
CA SER A 172 -8.40 8.43 -10.43
C SER A 172 -9.69 8.86 -9.71
N SER A 173 -10.57 9.61 -10.36
CA SER A 173 -11.83 10.04 -9.73
C SER A 173 -12.74 8.86 -9.38
N GLU A 174 -12.67 7.78 -10.17
CA GLU A 174 -13.39 6.54 -9.88
C GLU A 174 -12.59 5.64 -8.94
N TYR A 175 -13.31 4.98 -8.04
CA TYR A 175 -12.81 3.95 -7.11
C TYR A 175 -11.74 4.38 -6.12
N THR A 176 -11.34 5.66 -6.07
CA THR A 176 -10.36 6.12 -5.11
C THR A 176 -10.92 7.16 -4.14
N THR A 177 -10.36 7.21 -2.93
CA THR A 177 -10.64 8.25 -1.95
C THR A 177 -9.41 8.45 -1.06
N MET A 178 -9.08 9.69 -0.70
CA MET A 178 -7.98 9.96 0.25
C MET A 178 -8.33 9.40 1.63
N LYS A 179 -7.45 8.55 2.18
CA LYS A 179 -7.55 8.05 3.56
C LYS A 179 -6.70 8.89 4.51
N GLU A 180 -5.45 9.14 4.12
CA GLU A 180 -4.51 10.02 4.79
C GLU A 180 -3.78 10.90 3.76
N LYS A 181 -2.89 11.79 4.21
CA LYS A 181 -2.17 12.70 3.29
C LYS A 181 -1.29 11.97 2.27
N ASP A 182 -0.84 10.76 2.60
CA ASP A 182 0.09 9.94 1.82
C ASP A 182 -0.50 8.57 1.48
N THR A 183 -1.82 8.38 1.73
CA THR A 183 -2.49 7.08 1.61
C THR A 183 -3.84 7.24 0.91
N VAL A 184 -4.02 6.53 -0.21
CA VAL A 184 -5.25 6.48 -1.00
C VAL A 184 -5.96 5.15 -0.73
N SER A 185 -7.26 5.17 -0.55
CA SER A 185 -8.08 3.97 -0.48
C SER A 185 -8.63 3.63 -1.86
N VAL A 186 -8.42 2.40 -2.33
CA VAL A 186 -9.00 1.87 -3.58
C VAL A 186 -10.16 0.93 -3.25
N GLN A 187 -11.29 1.13 -3.92
CA GLN A 187 -12.55 0.44 -3.70
C GLN A 187 -13.18 0.10 -5.05
N LEU A 188 -12.67 -0.95 -5.68
CA LEU A 188 -13.23 -1.50 -6.91
C LEU A 188 -14.60 -2.16 -6.65
N PRO A 189 -15.47 -2.28 -7.67
CA PRO A 189 -16.72 -3.03 -7.56
C PRO A 189 -16.50 -4.46 -7.08
N GLU A 190 -17.48 -5.04 -6.38
CA GLU A 190 -17.35 -6.36 -5.77
C GLU A 190 -17.07 -7.44 -6.82
N GLU A 191 -17.73 -7.32 -7.98
CA GLU A 191 -17.63 -8.21 -9.13
C GLU A 191 -16.32 -8.14 -9.90
N VAL A 192 -15.52 -7.09 -9.70
CA VAL A 192 -14.21 -6.95 -10.34
C VAL A 192 -13.19 -7.73 -9.51
N GLU A 193 -12.52 -8.68 -10.15
CA GLU A 193 -11.40 -9.39 -9.52
C GLU A 193 -10.14 -8.51 -9.50
N ASP A 194 -9.30 -8.70 -8.50
CA ASP A 194 -8.00 -8.02 -8.47
C ASP A 194 -7.16 -8.46 -9.67
N GLY A 195 -6.44 -7.52 -10.28
CA GLY A 195 -5.68 -7.72 -11.52
C GLY A 195 -6.46 -7.45 -12.81
N GLU A 196 -7.74 -7.06 -12.74
CA GLU A 196 -8.48 -6.72 -13.96
C GLU A 196 -8.00 -5.40 -14.59
N GLU A 197 -7.37 -5.49 -15.76
CA GLU A 197 -6.85 -4.35 -16.53
C GLU A 197 -7.92 -3.32 -16.92
N SER A 198 -9.20 -3.72 -16.94
CA SER A 198 -10.33 -2.83 -17.24
C SER A 198 -10.63 -1.84 -16.11
N SER A 199 -10.08 -2.07 -14.92
CA SER A 199 -10.40 -1.40 -13.67
C SER A 199 -9.17 -0.74 -13.01
N LEU A 200 -8.16 -0.41 -13.81
CA LEU A 200 -6.94 0.25 -13.33
C LEU A 200 -7.25 1.60 -12.69
N VAL A 201 -6.66 1.83 -11.53
CA VAL A 201 -6.65 3.13 -10.84
C VAL A 201 -5.24 3.68 -10.79
N TYR A 202 -5.15 5.00 -10.68
CA TYR A 202 -3.90 5.75 -10.78
C TYR A 202 -3.73 6.63 -9.54
N VAL A 203 -2.56 6.57 -8.93
CA VAL A 203 -2.15 7.46 -7.82
C VAL A 203 -0.90 8.23 -8.27
N ILE A 204 -1.05 9.53 -8.49
CA ILE A 204 -0.01 10.41 -9.02
C ILE A 204 0.56 11.27 -7.89
N TYR A 205 1.89 11.28 -7.74
CA TYR A 205 2.57 11.86 -6.59
C TYR A 205 3.98 12.38 -6.94
N GLN A 206 4.55 13.17 -6.01
CA GLN A 206 5.93 13.66 -6.04
C GLN A 206 6.76 13.14 -4.86
#